data_AF-A0A559RI46-F1
#
_entry.id   AF-A0A559RI46-F1
#
_cell.length_a   1.000
_cell.length_b   1.000
_cell.length_c   1.000
_cell.angle_alpha   90.00
_cell.angle_beta   90.00
_cell.angle_gamma   90.00
#
_symmetry.space_group_name_H-M   'P 1'
#
loop_
_entity.id
_entity.type
_entity.pdbx_description
1 polymer ?
#
loop_
_entity_poly.entity_id
_entity_poly.type
_entity_poly.pdbx_seq_one_letter_code
_entity_poly.pdbx_strand_id
1 'polypeptide(L)'
;MKPKYFIISVFFINISYSQSNKSKDWTNDETAYYNIFENLARYTYKKDIDSISKDTLIEKYIYFDYVLKDTVQERKQKRIKKLIPLFSYFKKTLDSLGIDNIDAKPIRFYKNHKIYEPFDEDKTQLKTVGGKKMYTEDVNVFAYFRKEDPENPLGTLLFEPKTHKLLSWVLINQGGYRYFLLFNIL
;
A
#
# COMPACT_ATOMS: atom_id res chain seq x y z
N MET A 1 -36.62 20.32 -53.34
CA MET A 1 -36.20 19.51 -52.18
C MET A 1 -34.71 19.73 -51.96
N LYS A 2 -34.29 20.24 -50.79
CA LYS A 2 -32.87 20.39 -50.45
C LYS A 2 -32.49 19.31 -49.43
N PRO A 3 -31.31 18.66 -49.53
CA PRO A 3 -30.91 17.68 -48.54
C PRO A 3 -30.54 18.41 -47.24
N LYS A 4 -31.16 17.99 -46.13
CA LYS A 4 -30.76 18.39 -44.78
C LYS A 4 -29.60 17.50 -44.36
N TYR A 5 -28.39 18.05 -44.31
CA TYR A 5 -27.25 17.35 -43.75
C TYR A 5 -27.41 17.26 -42.23
N PHE A 6 -27.50 16.04 -41.72
CA PHE A 6 -27.52 15.75 -40.29
C PHE A 6 -26.07 15.75 -39.79
N ILE A 7 -25.63 16.84 -39.17
CA ILE A 7 -24.29 16.92 -38.58
C ILE A 7 -24.36 16.24 -37.21
N ILE A 8 -23.84 15.00 -37.13
CA ILE A 8 -23.60 14.31 -35.87
C ILE A 8 -22.37 14.97 -35.24
N SER A 9 -22.60 15.85 -34.27
CA SER A 9 -21.54 16.40 -33.43
C SER A 9 -21.07 15.32 -32.45
N VAL A 10 -19.98 14.63 -32.79
CA VAL A 10 -19.33 13.69 -31.87
C VAL A 10 -18.58 14.52 -30.83
N PHE A 11 -19.19 14.69 -29.66
CA PHE A 11 -18.52 15.22 -28.48
C PHE A 11 -17.55 14.15 -27.97
N PHE A 12 -16.31 14.16 -28.49
CA PHE A 12 -15.19 13.50 -27.83
C PHE A 12 -14.90 14.25 -26.53
N ILE A 13 -15.47 13.77 -25.42
CA ILE A 13 -15.04 14.18 -24.09
C ILE A 13 -13.64 13.59 -23.92
N ASN A 14 -12.64 14.39 -24.29
CA ASN A 14 -11.26 14.15 -23.89
C ASN A 14 -11.20 14.32 -22.37
N ILE A 15 -11.44 13.23 -21.63
CA ILE A 15 -11.04 13.14 -20.22
C ILE A 15 -9.53 12.94 -20.24
N SER A 16 -8.81 14.02 -20.46
CA SER A 16 -7.38 14.10 -20.23
C SER A 16 -7.15 15.34 -19.38
N TYR A 17 -6.35 15.15 -18.33
CA TYR A 17 -5.90 16.13 -17.34
C TYR A 17 -6.75 16.29 -16.07
N SER A 18 -6.49 15.40 -15.11
CA SER A 18 -5.73 15.86 -13.95
C SER A 18 -4.72 14.79 -13.49
N GLN A 19 -3.60 14.68 -14.23
CA GLN A 19 -2.30 14.38 -13.62
C GLN A 19 -1.66 15.68 -13.08
N SER A 20 -2.45 16.62 -12.54
CA SER A 20 -1.90 17.88 -12.02
C SER A 20 -1.73 17.80 -10.50
N ASN A 21 -0.45 17.67 -10.11
CA ASN A 21 0.11 17.56 -8.75
C ASN A 21 -0.30 16.30 -7.96
N LYS A 22 0.55 15.27 -8.04
CA LYS A 22 0.43 13.99 -7.30
C LYS A 22 0.19 14.13 -5.80
N SER A 23 0.44 15.30 -5.20
CA SER A 23 0.31 15.58 -3.77
C SER A 23 -0.56 16.79 -3.42
N LYS A 24 -1.29 17.36 -4.39
CA LYS A 24 -2.24 18.43 -4.06
C LYS A 24 -3.30 17.82 -3.14
N ASP A 25 -3.42 18.38 -1.94
CA ASP A 25 -4.32 17.91 -0.88
C ASP A 25 -3.83 16.68 -0.08
N TRP A 26 -2.55 16.32 -0.15
CA TRP A 26 -1.99 15.30 0.74
C TRP A 26 -1.61 15.88 2.10
N THR A 27 -1.81 15.10 3.16
CA THR A 27 -1.29 15.44 4.49
C THR A 27 0.23 15.23 4.56
N ASN A 28 0.85 15.77 5.61
CA ASN A 28 2.27 15.52 5.88
C ASN A 28 2.56 14.03 6.08
N ASP A 29 1.66 13.32 6.76
CA ASP A 29 1.77 11.88 6.96
C ASP A 29 1.61 11.10 5.65
N GLU A 30 0.61 11.45 4.82
CA GLU A 30 0.43 10.85 3.49
C GLU A 30 1.68 11.02 2.62
N THR A 31 2.30 12.21 2.66
CA THR A 31 3.57 12.48 1.97
C THR A 31 4.71 11.61 2.53
N ALA A 32 4.81 11.45 3.85
CA ALA A 32 5.83 10.61 4.48
C ALA A 32 5.65 9.12 4.13
N TYR A 33 4.42 8.61 4.15
CA TYR A 33 4.11 7.22 3.75
C TYR A 33 4.50 6.96 2.30
N TYR A 34 4.16 7.87 1.40
CA TYR A 34 4.53 7.77 -0.01
C TYR A 34 6.06 7.74 -0.19
N ASN A 35 6.78 8.62 0.49
CA ASN A 35 8.24 8.65 0.44
C ASN A 35 8.86 7.34 0.97
N ILE A 36 8.29 6.72 2.00
CA ILE A 36 8.73 5.41 2.49
C ILE A 36 8.52 4.33 1.42
N PHE A 37 7.36 4.30 0.78
CA PHE A 37 7.08 3.36 -0.31
C PHE A 37 8.03 3.55 -1.48
N GLU A 38 8.22 4.78 -1.96
CA GLU A 38 9.11 5.08 -3.09
C GLU A 38 10.55 4.70 -2.77
N ASN A 39 11.05 5.09 -1.59
CA ASN A 39 12.41 4.77 -1.17
C ASN A 39 12.62 3.26 -0.98
N LEU A 40 11.64 2.53 -0.44
CA LEU A 40 11.69 1.08 -0.33
C LEU A 40 11.70 0.41 -1.71
N ALA A 41 10.86 0.88 -2.63
CA ALA A 41 10.82 0.36 -4.00
C ALA A 41 12.17 0.60 -4.70
N ARG A 42 12.72 1.81 -4.62
CA ARG A 42 14.04 2.16 -5.17
C ARG A 42 15.16 1.35 -4.52
N TYR A 43 15.12 1.16 -3.20
CA TYR A 43 16.12 0.40 -2.47
C TYR A 43 16.19 -1.07 -2.91
N THR A 44 15.06 -1.65 -3.35
CA THR A 44 14.95 -3.09 -3.60
C THR A 44 14.86 -3.48 -5.07
N TYR A 45 14.53 -2.52 -5.94
CA TYR A 45 14.45 -2.73 -7.38
C TYR A 45 15.74 -3.32 -7.95
N LYS A 46 15.61 -4.39 -8.74
CA LYS A 46 16.72 -5.13 -9.40
C LYS A 46 17.80 -5.71 -8.48
N LYS A 47 17.70 -5.58 -7.16
CA LYS A 47 18.61 -6.29 -6.24
C LYS A 47 18.24 -7.76 -6.19
N ASP A 48 19.17 -8.64 -5.90
CA ASP A 48 18.84 -10.02 -5.54
C ASP A 48 18.28 -10.07 -4.13
N ILE A 49 17.33 -10.96 -3.85
CA ILE A 49 16.67 -11.05 -2.53
C ILE A 49 17.69 -11.25 -1.40
N ASP A 50 18.76 -12.01 -1.65
CA ASP A 50 19.82 -12.31 -0.68
C ASP A 50 20.76 -11.12 -0.45
N SER A 51 20.77 -10.14 -1.35
CA SER A 51 21.54 -8.90 -1.22
C SER A 51 20.80 -7.81 -0.43
N ILE A 52 19.51 -8.03 -0.12
CA ILE A 52 18.69 -7.06 0.61
C ILE A 52 18.92 -7.23 2.10
N SER A 53 19.48 -6.18 2.73
CA SER A 53 19.76 -6.21 4.16
C SER A 53 18.47 -6.21 4.97
N LYS A 54 18.28 -7.26 5.76
CA LYS A 54 17.19 -7.37 6.72
C LYS A 54 17.17 -6.21 7.71
N ASP A 55 18.36 -5.82 8.18
CA ASP A 55 18.49 -4.74 9.16
C ASP A 55 18.09 -3.42 8.53
N THR A 56 18.52 -3.15 7.29
CA THR A 56 18.08 -1.95 6.56
C THR A 56 16.57 -1.93 6.33
N LEU A 57 15.96 -3.08 5.98
CA LEU A 57 14.52 -3.18 5.85
C LEU A 57 13.81 -2.78 7.14
N ILE A 58 14.21 -3.34 8.29
CA ILE A 58 13.58 -3.09 9.59
C ILE A 58 13.84 -1.65 10.08
N GLU A 59 15.08 -1.18 9.94
CA GLU A 59 15.51 0.11 10.45
C GLU A 59 14.87 1.26 9.68
N LYS A 60 14.69 1.14 8.36
CA LYS A 60 14.27 2.27 7.52
C LYS A 60 12.86 2.15 6.98
N TYR A 61 12.38 0.95 6.67
CA TYR A 61 11.23 0.83 5.76
C TYR A 61 10.06 0.03 6.33
N ILE A 62 10.33 -1.03 7.11
CA ILE A 62 9.33 -1.99 7.56
C ILE A 62 9.17 -1.86 9.07
N TYR A 63 7.93 -1.65 9.52
CA TYR A 63 7.62 -1.63 10.94
C TYR A 63 7.65 -3.06 11.48
N PHE A 64 8.69 -3.38 12.27
CA PHE A 64 8.90 -4.72 12.82
C PHE A 64 9.04 -4.73 14.35
N ASP A 65 8.89 -3.57 14.99
CA ASP A 65 9.07 -3.35 16.42
C ASP A 65 8.23 -4.28 17.29
N TYR A 66 6.98 -4.53 16.88
CA TYR A 66 6.06 -5.39 17.62
C TYR A 66 6.55 -6.85 17.66
N VAL A 67 7.29 -7.32 16.64
CA VAL A 67 7.96 -8.64 16.66
C VAL A 67 9.21 -8.58 17.53
N LEU A 68 10.01 -7.52 17.40
CA LEU A 68 11.26 -7.38 18.15
C LEU A 68 11.03 -7.32 19.67
N LYS A 69 9.89 -6.77 20.08
CA LYS A 69 9.43 -6.66 21.48
C LYS A 69 8.65 -7.90 21.97
N ASP A 70 8.53 -8.95 21.16
CA ASP A 70 7.87 -10.18 21.55
C ASP A 70 8.65 -10.91 22.66
N THR A 71 7.98 -11.20 23.77
CA THR A 71 8.57 -11.84 24.95
C THR A 71 8.78 -13.35 24.77
N VAL A 72 8.06 -13.98 23.83
CA VAL A 72 8.19 -15.41 23.53
C VAL A 72 9.26 -15.59 22.45
N GLN A 73 10.46 -16.05 22.86
CA GLN A 73 11.63 -16.14 21.98
C GLN A 73 11.41 -17.01 20.74
N GLU A 74 10.75 -18.16 20.88
CA GLU A 74 10.46 -19.05 19.75
C GLU A 74 9.59 -18.36 18.68
N ARG A 75 8.54 -17.68 19.13
CA ARG A 75 7.61 -16.91 18.27
C ARG A 75 8.34 -15.76 17.58
N LYS A 76 9.15 -15.01 18.33
CA LYS A 76 10.00 -13.94 17.78
C LYS A 76 10.91 -14.44 16.66
N GLN A 77 11.66 -15.53 16.91
CA GLN A 77 12.60 -16.08 15.92
C GLN A 77 11.89 -16.60 14.67
N LYS A 78 10.75 -17.28 14.84
CA LYS A 78 9.92 -17.76 13.73
C LYS A 78 9.44 -16.60 12.84
N ARG A 79 9.01 -15.48 13.42
CA ARG A 79 8.58 -14.28 12.70
C ARG A 79 9.74 -13.57 11.99
N ILE A 80 10.90 -13.42 12.64
CA ILE A 80 12.13 -12.85 12.03
C ILE A 80 12.58 -13.65 10.79
N LYS A 81 12.47 -14.98 10.83
CA LYS A 81 12.81 -15.84 9.68
C LYS A 81 11.86 -15.65 8.49
N LYS A 82 10.63 -15.24 8.74
CA LYS A 82 9.59 -15.07 7.72
C LYS A 82 9.65 -13.74 7.00
N LEU A 83 10.29 -12.73 7.57
CA LEU A 83 10.40 -11.40 6.96
C LEU A 83 10.88 -11.44 5.50
N ILE A 84 11.96 -12.17 5.19
CA ILE A 84 12.50 -12.25 3.82
C ILE A 84 11.55 -12.97 2.84
N PRO A 85 11.01 -14.16 3.15
CA PRO A 85 9.97 -14.78 2.32
C PRO A 85 8.78 -13.87 2.05
N LEU A 86 8.28 -13.15 3.05
CA LEU A 86 7.16 -12.22 2.88
C LEU A 86 7.55 -11.03 1.99
N PHE A 87 8.73 -10.48 2.22
CA PHE A 87 9.29 -9.40 1.42
C PHE A 87 9.54 -9.82 -0.05
N SER A 88 9.79 -11.11 -0.31
CA SER A 88 9.96 -11.61 -1.67
C SER A 88 8.72 -11.40 -2.55
N TYR A 89 7.50 -11.41 -1.97
CA TYR A 89 6.27 -11.13 -2.72
C TYR A 89 6.19 -9.67 -3.15
N PHE A 90 6.47 -8.74 -2.23
CA PHE A 90 6.60 -7.31 -2.52
C PHE A 90 7.56 -7.09 -3.70
N LYS A 91 8.74 -7.70 -3.61
CA LYS A 91 9.79 -7.57 -4.61
C LYS A 91 9.36 -8.12 -5.97
N LYS A 92 8.76 -9.30 -6.00
CA LYS A 92 8.23 -9.91 -7.24
C LYS A 92 7.19 -9.01 -7.91
N THR A 93 6.30 -8.38 -7.13
CA THR A 93 5.34 -7.41 -7.66
C THR A 93 6.06 -6.21 -8.28
N LEU A 94 7.06 -5.63 -7.60
CA LEU A 94 7.83 -4.51 -8.16
C LEU A 94 8.63 -4.88 -9.40
N ASP A 95 9.30 -6.02 -9.41
CA ASP A 95 10.11 -6.46 -10.54
C ASP A 95 9.24 -6.75 -11.77
N SER A 96 8.04 -7.31 -11.56
CA SER A 96 7.07 -7.61 -12.63
C SER A 96 6.46 -6.35 -13.24
N LEU A 97 6.11 -5.37 -12.41
CA LEU A 97 5.49 -4.12 -12.88
C LEU A 97 6.55 -3.14 -13.42
N GLY A 98 7.74 -3.15 -12.84
CA GLY A 98 8.74 -2.09 -13.02
C GLY A 98 8.47 -0.91 -12.10
N ILE A 99 9.52 -0.39 -11.45
CA ILE A 99 9.41 0.73 -10.51
C ILE A 99 8.83 2.00 -11.16
N ASP A 100 9.10 2.20 -12.44
CA ASP A 100 8.62 3.37 -13.17
C ASP A 100 7.14 3.28 -13.54
N ASN A 101 6.51 2.11 -13.43
CA ASN A 101 5.12 1.88 -13.80
C ASN A 101 4.18 1.73 -12.60
N ILE A 102 4.72 1.64 -11.38
CA ILE A 102 3.92 1.54 -10.16
C ILE A 102 3.79 2.91 -9.49
N ASP A 103 2.61 3.19 -8.92
CA ASP A 103 2.36 4.37 -8.10
C ASP A 103 1.40 4.02 -6.95
N ALA A 104 1.23 4.95 -6.01
CA ALA A 104 0.32 4.78 -4.90
C ALA A 104 -0.32 6.11 -4.48
N LYS A 105 -1.56 6.07 -4.00
CA LYS A 105 -2.28 7.23 -3.46
C LYS A 105 -3.14 6.84 -2.26
N PRO A 106 -3.51 7.78 -1.37
CA PRO A 106 -4.37 7.52 -0.23
C PRO A 106 -5.66 6.77 -0.58
N ILE A 107 -6.06 5.81 0.24
CA ILE A 107 -7.24 4.96 -0.04
C ILE A 107 -8.54 5.76 -0.06
N ARG A 108 -8.58 6.92 0.60
CA ARG A 108 -9.74 7.84 0.59
C ARG A 108 -10.13 8.32 -0.82
N PHE A 109 -9.22 8.23 -1.80
CA PHE A 109 -9.53 8.52 -3.20
C PHE A 109 -10.25 7.36 -3.92
N TYR A 110 -10.43 6.22 -3.26
CA TYR A 110 -11.05 5.01 -3.80
C TYR A 110 -12.33 4.59 -3.05
N LYS A 111 -12.99 5.51 -2.34
CA LYS A 111 -14.19 5.20 -1.53
C LYS A 111 -15.33 4.52 -2.31
N ASN A 112 -15.41 4.75 -3.62
CA ASN A 112 -16.42 4.15 -4.50
C ASN A 112 -15.93 2.88 -5.21
N HIS A 113 -14.69 2.44 -4.98
CA HIS A 113 -14.10 1.27 -5.61
C HIS A 113 -14.17 0.05 -4.66
N LYS A 114 -14.34 -1.15 -5.22
CA LYS A 114 -14.44 -2.43 -4.48
C LYS A 114 -13.25 -2.76 -3.55
N ILE A 115 -12.12 -2.09 -3.73
CA ILE A 115 -10.93 -2.27 -2.90
C ILE A 115 -11.09 -1.63 -1.51
N TYR A 116 -11.94 -0.60 -1.45
CA TYR A 116 -12.24 0.12 -0.23
C TYR A 116 -13.31 -0.63 0.53
N GLU A 117 -12.99 -0.97 1.77
CA GLU A 117 -13.97 -1.42 2.75
C GLU A 117 -13.56 -0.77 4.09
N PRO A 118 -14.48 -0.04 4.73
CA PRO A 118 -14.16 0.77 5.90
C PRO A 118 -13.70 -0.12 7.06
N PHE A 119 -12.79 0.39 7.88
CA PHE A 119 -12.41 -0.30 9.11
C PHE A 119 -13.64 -0.48 10.01
N ASP A 120 -13.92 -1.73 10.36
CA ASP A 120 -15.04 -2.12 11.20
C ASP A 120 -14.50 -2.64 12.55
N GLU A 121 -14.82 -1.93 13.64
CA GLU A 121 -14.35 -2.25 14.98
C GLU A 121 -14.85 -3.61 15.47
N ASP A 122 -16.04 -4.00 15.05
CA ASP A 122 -16.71 -5.23 15.45
C ASP A 122 -16.17 -6.45 14.67
N LYS A 123 -15.57 -6.22 13.49
CA LYS A 123 -14.97 -7.27 12.66
C LYS A 123 -13.48 -7.51 12.91
N THR A 124 -12.78 -6.65 13.66
CA THR A 124 -11.36 -6.89 13.92
C THR A 124 -11.13 -7.85 15.08
N GLN A 125 -10.26 -8.84 14.87
CA GLN A 125 -9.77 -9.72 15.94
C GLN A 125 -8.63 -9.09 16.75
N LEU A 126 -7.99 -8.02 16.23
CA LEU A 126 -6.88 -7.33 16.87
C LEU A 126 -7.23 -5.86 17.04
N LYS A 127 -7.54 -5.47 18.28
CA LYS A 127 -7.81 -4.06 18.62
C LYS A 127 -6.53 -3.23 18.62
N THR A 128 -5.35 -3.85 18.79
CA THR A 128 -4.06 -3.15 18.94
C THR A 128 -2.88 -3.88 18.29
N VAL A 129 -1.88 -3.13 17.80
CA VAL A 129 -0.53 -3.61 17.46
C VAL A 129 0.50 -2.65 18.07
N GLY A 130 1.52 -3.19 18.75
CA GLY A 130 2.52 -2.36 19.45
C GLY A 130 1.95 -1.51 20.60
N GLY A 131 0.83 -1.94 21.20
CA GLY A 131 0.18 -1.24 22.33
C GLY A 131 -0.72 -0.06 21.92
N LYS A 132 -0.90 0.21 20.63
CA LYS A 132 -1.81 1.24 20.12
C LYS A 132 -3.00 0.64 19.39
N LYS A 133 -4.17 1.29 19.49
CA LYS A 133 -5.36 0.92 18.73
C LYS A 133 -5.04 0.88 17.23
N MET A 134 -5.39 -0.23 16.60
CA MET A 134 -5.20 -0.52 15.16
C MET A 134 -6.32 0.06 14.30
N TYR A 135 -7.19 0.87 14.88
CA TYR A 135 -8.20 1.63 14.17
C TYR A 135 -7.59 2.96 13.80
N THR A 136 -7.06 3.03 12.60
CA THR A 136 -6.58 4.26 12.05
C THR A 136 -7.26 4.39 10.71
N GLU A 137 -8.14 5.37 10.68
CA GLU A 137 -8.75 6.05 9.56
C GLU A 137 -8.02 5.86 8.23
N ASP A 138 -8.72 5.99 7.10
CA ASP A 138 -8.19 5.92 5.72
C ASP A 138 -6.83 6.62 5.49
N VAL A 139 -6.46 7.55 6.36
CA VAL A 139 -5.26 8.39 6.35
C VAL A 139 -3.93 7.63 6.30
N ASN A 140 -3.83 6.39 6.79
CA ASN A 140 -2.57 5.61 6.75
C ASN A 140 -2.62 4.38 5.83
N VAL A 141 -3.63 4.31 4.96
CA VAL A 141 -3.77 3.28 3.94
C VAL A 141 -3.61 3.90 2.57
N PHE A 142 -2.75 3.33 1.75
CA PHE A 142 -2.61 3.67 0.35
C PHE A 142 -3.10 2.52 -0.51
N ALA A 143 -3.66 2.83 -1.67
CA ALA A 143 -3.83 1.87 -2.75
C ALA A 143 -2.69 2.05 -3.75
N TYR A 144 -2.06 0.94 -4.15
CA TYR A 144 -1.03 0.94 -5.20
C TYR A 144 -1.62 0.43 -6.51
N PHE A 145 -1.14 0.98 -7.62
CA PHE A 145 -1.71 0.80 -8.95
C PHE A 145 -0.63 0.92 -10.04
N ARG A 146 -1.01 0.49 -11.23
CA ARG A 146 -0.27 0.77 -12.46
C ARG A 146 -0.51 2.21 -12.89
N LYS A 147 0.52 2.99 -13.20
CA LYS A 147 0.38 4.40 -13.61
C LYS A 147 -0.51 4.58 -14.83
N GLU A 148 -0.48 3.60 -15.74
CA GLU A 148 -1.34 3.55 -16.93
C GLU A 148 -2.82 3.29 -16.61
N ASP A 149 -3.13 2.78 -15.40
CA ASP A 149 -4.49 2.41 -14.98
C ASP A 149 -4.73 2.76 -13.48
N PRO A 150 -4.79 4.05 -13.13
CA PRO A 150 -4.91 4.50 -11.75
C PRO A 150 -6.29 4.30 -11.13
N GLU A 151 -7.28 3.89 -11.91
CA GLU A 151 -8.65 3.64 -11.43
C GLU A 151 -8.86 2.19 -11.00
N ASN A 152 -7.94 1.28 -11.36
CA ASN A 152 -7.98 -0.13 -11.01
C ASN A 152 -6.79 -0.50 -10.09
N PRO A 153 -6.88 -0.19 -8.78
CA PRO A 153 -5.79 -0.48 -7.85
C PRO A 153 -5.57 -1.98 -7.67
N LEU A 154 -4.29 -2.35 -7.56
CA LEU A 154 -3.81 -3.73 -7.47
C LEU A 154 -3.87 -4.28 -6.04
N GLY A 155 -3.83 -3.38 -5.05
CA GLY A 155 -3.83 -3.75 -3.65
C GLY A 155 -3.62 -2.53 -2.77
N THR A 156 -3.41 -2.79 -1.49
CA THR A 156 -3.24 -1.75 -0.48
C THR A 156 -1.94 -1.91 0.31
N LEU A 157 -1.48 -0.78 0.82
CA LEU A 157 -0.32 -0.57 1.67
C LEU A 157 -0.83 0.01 2.99
N LEU A 158 -0.40 -0.55 4.10
CA LEU A 158 -0.70 -0.02 5.42
C LEU A 158 0.57 0.45 6.09
N PHE A 159 0.55 1.65 6.67
CA PHE A 159 1.69 2.26 7.34
C PHE A 159 1.45 2.43 8.84
N GLU A 160 2.51 2.33 9.65
CA GLU A 160 2.43 2.64 11.07
C GLU A 160 2.52 4.17 11.28
N PRO A 161 1.54 4.82 11.93
CA PRO A 161 1.45 6.28 11.91
C PRO A 161 2.58 7.05 12.59
N LYS A 162 3.26 6.46 13.59
CA LYS A 162 4.32 7.18 14.32
C LYS A 162 5.64 7.21 13.57
N THR A 163 5.97 6.11 12.91
CA THR A 163 7.26 5.88 12.26
C THR A 163 7.19 5.97 10.74
N HIS A 164 5.98 6.07 10.19
CA HIS A 164 5.65 6.05 8.77
C HIS A 164 6.11 4.80 8.02
N LYS A 165 6.65 3.81 8.72
CA LYS A 165 7.15 2.56 8.14
C LYS A 165 6.00 1.70 7.64
N LEU A 166 6.26 0.97 6.56
CA LEU A 166 5.34 0.00 5.99
C LEU A 166 5.08 -1.13 7.00
N LEU A 167 3.82 -1.26 7.40
CA LEU A 167 3.36 -2.30 8.33
C LEU A 167 2.90 -3.55 7.56
N SER A 168 2.21 -3.38 6.44
CA SER A 168 1.73 -4.50 5.62
C SER A 168 1.64 -4.13 4.14
N TRP A 169 1.90 -5.14 3.31
CA TRP A 169 1.72 -5.12 1.87
C TRP A 169 0.78 -6.28 1.51
N VAL A 170 -0.32 -5.98 0.82
CA VAL A 170 -1.50 -6.81 0.58
C VAL A 170 -2.51 -6.78 1.73
N LEU A 171 -3.53 -5.93 1.61
CA LEU A 171 -4.86 -6.14 2.16
C LEU A 171 -5.87 -6.10 1.01
N ILE A 172 -6.14 -7.27 0.41
CA ILE A 172 -7.37 -7.45 -0.37
C ILE A 172 -8.48 -7.44 0.67
N ASN A 173 -9.32 -6.41 0.60
CA ASN A 173 -10.30 -5.94 1.59
C ASN A 173 -9.66 -5.24 2.79
N GLN A 174 -9.56 -3.91 2.68
CA GLN A 174 -9.57 -3.02 3.84
C GLN A 174 -10.79 -3.40 4.71
N GLY A 175 -10.74 -3.39 6.05
CA GLY A 175 -11.96 -3.58 6.88
C GLY A 175 -12.63 -4.97 7.00
N GLY A 176 -12.23 -5.99 6.24
CA GLY A 176 -12.84 -7.35 6.26
C GLY A 176 -11.89 -8.54 6.45
N TYR A 177 -10.64 -8.27 6.84
CA TYR A 177 -9.55 -9.15 7.34
C TYR A 177 -9.39 -10.58 6.76
N ARG A 178 -8.48 -10.75 5.77
CA ARG A 178 -7.71 -12.02 5.58
C ARG A 178 -6.18 -11.87 5.53
N TYR A 179 -5.64 -10.71 5.16
CA TYR A 179 -4.20 -10.58 4.85
C TYR A 179 -3.38 -9.75 5.85
N PHE A 180 -4.05 -9.12 6.82
CA PHE A 180 -3.44 -8.23 7.82
C PHE A 180 -2.32 -8.88 8.64
N LEU A 181 -2.31 -10.20 8.64
CA LEU A 181 -1.54 -11.02 9.54
C LEU A 181 -0.40 -11.77 8.86
N LEU A 182 0.06 -11.40 7.65
CA LEU A 182 1.28 -11.99 7.09
C LEU A 182 2.43 -11.99 8.13
N PHE A 183 2.41 -10.95 8.96
CA PHE A 183 3.35 -10.58 10.00
C PHE A 183 2.94 -10.98 11.44
N ASN A 184 1.67 -11.37 11.67
CA ASN A 184 1.10 -11.62 13.00
C ASN A 184 0.48 -13.04 13.17
N ILE A 185 0.06 -13.74 12.10
CA ILE A 185 -0.51 -15.12 12.17
C ILE A 185 0.59 -16.17 12.43
N LEU A 186 1.86 -15.83 12.24
CA LEU A 186 2.94 -16.81 12.25
C LEU A 186 3.71 -16.86 13.57
#